data_AF-A0A517U397-F1
#
_entry.id   AF-A0A517U397-F1
#
_cell.length_a   1.000
_cell.length_b   1.000
_cell.length_c   1.000
_cell.angle_alpha   90.00
_cell.angle_beta   90.00
_cell.angle_gamma   90.00
#
_symmetry.space_group_name_H-M   'P 1'
#
loop_
_entity.id
_entity.type
_entity.pdbx_description
1 polymer ?
#
loop_
_entity_poly.entity_id
_entity_poly.type
_entity_poly.pdbx_seq_one_letter_code
_entity_poly.pdbx_strand_id
1 'polypeptide(L)' 'MLTESEVSRSWNKLFKSGIFTEVSFEKAEALLEELRPTSPLRHRLTSELEELRQLHGERVEA' A
#
# COMPACT_ATOMS: atom_id res chain seq x y z
N MET A 1 -3.97 5.45 14.89
CA MET A 1 -2.65 4.77 14.90
C MET A 1 -2.83 3.28 15.05
N LEU A 2 -2.70 2.56 13.93
CA LEU A 2 -2.75 1.10 13.87
C LEU A 2 -1.39 0.49 14.27
N THR A 3 -1.41 -0.77 14.70
CA THR A 3 -0.17 -1.55 14.87
C THR A 3 0.36 -2.03 13.52
N GLU A 4 1.67 -2.29 13.45
CA GLU A 4 2.32 -2.85 12.26
C GLU A 4 1.66 -4.15 11.79
N SER A 5 1.23 -4.99 12.74
CA SER A 5 0.52 -6.25 12.45
C SER A 5 -0.86 -6.03 11.83
N GLU A 6 -1.59 -4.98 12.23
CA GLU A 6 -2.89 -4.65 11.65
C GLU A 6 -2.74 -4.10 10.23
N VAL A 7 -1.76 -3.22 10.02
CA VAL A 7 -1.48 -2.67 8.69
C VAL A 7 -1.03 -3.76 7.73
N SER A 8 -0.15 -4.67 8.15
CA SER A 8 0.29 -5.80 7.33
C SER A 8 -0.88 -6.72 6.91
N ARG A 9 -1.84 -6.97 7.80
CA ARG A 9 -3.05 -7.75 7.47
C ARG A 9 -3.94 -7.02 6.47
N SER A 10 -4.17 -5.73 6.68
CA SER A 10 -5.00 -4.91 5.79
C SER A 10 -4.36 -4.73 4.42
N TRP A 11 -3.04 -4.54 4.36
CA TRP A 11 -2.24 -4.50 3.14
C TRP A 11 -2.38 -5.78 2.34
N ASN A 12 -2.15 -6.94 2.98
CA ASN A 12 -2.35 -8.23 2.33
C ASN A 12 -3.77 -8.37 1.81
N LYS A 13 -4.78 -8.02 2.60
CA LYS A 13 -6.18 -8.11 2.17
C LYS A 13 -6.49 -7.22 0.96
N LEU A 14 -5.88 -6.04 0.90
CA LEU A 14 -6.07 -5.05 -0.17
C LEU A 14 -5.51 -5.56 -1.50
N PHE A 15 -4.30 -6.13 -1.49
CA PHE A 15 -3.62 -6.57 -2.71
C PHE A 15 -3.77 -8.06 -3.04
N LYS A 16 -4.29 -8.88 -2.12
CA LYS A 16 -4.52 -10.34 -2.34
C LYS A 16 -5.47 -10.62 -3.51
N SER A 17 -6.39 -9.71 -3.81
CA SER A 17 -7.31 -9.86 -4.94
C SER A 17 -6.64 -9.64 -6.31
N GLY A 18 -5.40 -9.14 -6.34
CA GLY A 18 -4.69 -8.78 -7.58
C GLY A 18 -5.31 -7.57 -8.30
N ILE A 19 -6.16 -6.81 -7.62
CA ILE A 19 -6.83 -5.62 -8.17
C ILE A 19 -6.02 -4.39 -7.78
N PHE A 20 -5.19 -3.94 -8.71
CA PHE A 20 -4.36 -2.74 -8.58
C PHE A 20 -5.04 -1.59 -9.34
N THR A 21 -5.91 -0.86 -8.64
CA THR A 21 -6.59 0.34 -9.15
C THR A 21 -6.19 1.55 -8.31
N GLU A 22 -6.46 2.76 -8.80
CA GLU A 22 -6.19 3.99 -8.03
C GLU A 22 -6.83 3.95 -6.64
N VAL A 23 -8.04 3.41 -6.52
CA VAL A 23 -8.72 3.23 -5.22
C VAL A 23 -7.97 2.27 -4.29
N SER A 24 -7.31 1.24 -4.82
CA SER A 24 -6.45 0.37 -4.02
C SER A 24 -5.20 1.11 -3.56
N PHE A 25 -4.61 1.95 -4.40
CA PHE A 25 -3.45 2.77 -4.04
C PHE A 25 -3.81 3.80 -2.96
N GLU A 26 -4.89 4.56 -3.13
CA GLU A 26 -5.38 5.52 -2.13
C GLU A 26 -5.63 4.87 -0.76
N LYS A 27 -6.24 3.68 -0.74
CA LYS A 27 -6.47 2.93 0.51
C LYS A 27 -5.16 2.47 1.15
N ALA A 28 -4.18 2.10 0.35
CA ALA A 28 -2.87 1.71 0.84
C ALA A 28 -2.13 2.92 1.44
N GLU A 29 -2.17 4.08 0.79
CA GLU A 29 -1.60 5.33 1.31
C GLU A 29 -2.22 5.71 2.66
N ALA A 30 -3.55 5.68 2.78
CA ALA A 30 -4.25 5.93 4.04
C ALA A 30 -3.85 4.94 5.15
N LEU A 31 -3.60 3.67 4.80
CA LEU A 31 -3.10 2.66 5.74
C LEU A 31 -1.68 2.97 6.26
N LEU A 32 -0.83 3.58 5.43
CA LEU A 32 0.52 3.98 5.78
C LEU A 32 0.55 5.27 6.61
N GLU A 33 -0.41 6.16 6.43
CA GLU A 33 -0.59 7.34 7.29
C GLU A 33 -0.98 6.98 8.73
N GLU A 34 -1.66 5.86 8.93
CA GLU A 34 -1.99 5.33 10.26
C GLU A 34 -0.78 4.77 11.01
N LEU A 35 0.33 4.49 10.32
CA LEU A 35 1.59 4.08 10.94
C LEU A 35 2.38 5.27 11.47
N ARG A 36 3.16 5.04 12.53
CA ARG A 36 4.11 6.06 13.00
C ARG A 36 5.10 6.40 11.88
N PRO A 37 5.47 7.69 11.69
CA PRO A 37 6.43 8.09 10.67
C PRO A 37 7.78 7.37 10.77
N THR A 38 8.19 6.99 11.99
CA THR A 38 9.43 6.28 12.29
C THR A 38 9.32 4.75 12.19
N SER A 39 8.16 4.21 11.81
CA SER A 39 7.97 2.77 11.67
C SER A 39 8.78 2.25 10.46
N PRO A 40 9.64 1.23 10.64
CA PRO A 40 10.34 0.60 9.53
C PRO A 40 9.38 -0.09 8.55
N LEU A 41 8.22 -0.55 9.02
CA LEU A 41 7.20 -1.14 8.16
C LEU A 41 6.62 -0.09 7.20
N ARG A 42 6.40 1.14 7.68
CA ARG A 42 5.90 2.24 6.85
C ARG A 42 6.82 2.47 5.64
N HIS A 43 8.13 2.63 5.88
CA HIS A 43 9.10 2.83 4.80
C HIS A 43 9.12 1.68 3.78
N ARG A 44 9.07 0.44 4.27
CA ARG A 44 9.05 -0.75 3.40
C ARG A 44 7.82 -0.75 2.50
N LEU A 45 6.64 -0.61 3.09
CA LEU A 45 5.38 -0.65 2.36
C LEU A 45 5.20 0.57 1.44
N THR A 46 5.73 1.75 1.79
CA THR A 46 5.79 2.89 0.87
C THR A 46 6.58 2.56 -0.39
N SER A 47 7.74 1.91 -0.23
CA SER A 47 8.57 1.51 -1.38
C SER A 47 7.87 0.46 -2.24
N GLU A 48 7.26 -0.55 -1.60
CA GLU A 48 6.43 -1.54 -2.31
C GLU A 48 5.26 -0.88 -3.05
N LEU A 49 4.64 0.16 -2.48
CA LEU A 49 3.53 0.87 -3.13
C LEU A 49 3.98 1.58 -4.41
N GLU A 50 5.13 2.23 -4.36
CA GLU A 50 5.71 2.93 -5.52
C GLU A 50 6.06 1.93 -6.62
N GLU A 51 6.66 0.78 -6.29
CA GLU A 51 6.93 -0.30 -7.24
C GLU A 51 5.63 -0.83 -7.86
N LEU A 52 4.60 -1.10 -7.05
CA LEU A 52 3.29 -1.53 -7.55
C LEU A 52 2.66 -0.47 -8.46
N ARG A 53 2.78 0.82 -8.13
CA ARG A 53 2.27 1.93 -8.95
C ARG A 53 3.03 2.04 -10.27
N GLN A 54 4.34 1.76 -10.30
CA GLN A 54 5.09 1.71 -11.55
C GLN A 54 4.65 0.52 -12.41
N LEU A 55 4.60 -0.69 -11.83
CA LEU A 55 4.24 -1.92 -12.54
C LEU A 55 2.81 -1.95 -13.07
N HIS A 56 1.88 -1.32 -12.35
CA HIS A 56 0.44 -1.33 -12.69
C HIS A 56 -0.08 0.01 -13.21
N GLY A 57 0.62 1.12 -12.99
CA GLY A 57 0.26 2.45 -13.50
C GLY A 57 0.50 2.59 -15.00
N GLU A 58 1.53 1.96 -15.56
CA GLU A 58 1.71 1.87 -17.02
C GLU A 58 0.56 1.12 -17.72
N ARG A 59 -0.20 0.30 -16.99
CA ARG A 59 -1.40 -0.39 -17.50
C ARG A 59 -2.66 0.47 -17.47
N VAL A 60 -2.64 1.65 -16.86
CA VAL A 60 -3.78 2.59 -16.78
C VAL A 60 -3.75 3.60 -17.93
N GLU A 61 -2.62 3.75 -18.64
CA GLU A 61 -2.46 4.65 -19.80
C GLU A 61 -2.26 3.91 -21.14
N ALA A 62 -2.97 2.79 -21.38
CA ALA A 62 -2.98 2.11 -22.68
C ALA A 62 -4.40 1.86 -23.21
#